data_AF-A0A970RF51-F1
#
_entry.id   AF-A0A970RF51-F1
#
_cell.length_a   1.000
_cell.length_b   1.000
_cell.length_c   1.000
_cell.angle_alpha   90.00
_cell.angle_beta   90.00
_cell.angle_gamma   90.00
#
_symmetry.space_group_name_H-M   'P 1'
#
loop_
_entity.id
_entity.type
_entity.pdbx_description
1 polymer ?
#
loop_
_entity_poly.entity_id
_entity_poly.type
_entity_poly.pdbx_seq_one_letter_code
_entity_poly.pdbx_strand_id
1 'polypeptide(L)'
;MKTTGKIGFEKAPVGERGKFIFLFSFGTALCLFGFFQAPVPEIAAGLLRIMTEPDYLISDYMSVGGTGAAFVNSGLVTVLFTSILAFLRIHIRGISIASIFTVAGFSFFGKNLLNVWFILAGVWLYARVQKEPFLKFIYIAF
;
A
#
# COMPACT_ATOMS: atom_id res chain seq x y z
N MET A 1 14.08 22.18 36.81
CA MET A 1 14.83 22.34 35.54
C MET A 1 15.24 20.96 35.05
N LYS A 2 14.41 20.31 34.20
CA LYS A 2 14.81 19.10 33.45
C LYS A 2 14.93 19.52 31.99
N THR A 3 16.16 19.78 31.59
CA THR A 3 16.62 20.05 30.24
C THR A 3 16.62 18.76 29.44
N THR A 4 15.61 18.57 28.59
CA THR A 4 15.74 17.72 27.40
C THR A 4 14.68 18.14 26.40
N GLY A 5 15.08 18.99 25.44
CA GLY A 5 14.29 19.34 24.26
C GLY A 5 14.20 18.18 23.27
N LYS A 6 13.66 17.04 23.71
CA LYS A 6 13.19 15.99 22.82
C LYS A 6 11.69 15.90 23.06
N ILE A 7 10.92 16.25 22.03
CA ILE A 7 9.48 16.00 21.97
C ILE A 7 9.33 14.50 22.24
N GLY A 8 8.91 14.15 23.44
CA GLY A 8 8.88 12.78 23.92
C GLY A 8 7.77 12.05 23.21
N PHE A 9 8.05 11.51 22.03
CA PHE A 9 7.22 10.46 21.46
C PHE A 9 7.36 9.25 22.38
N GLU A 10 6.45 9.13 23.35
CA GLU A 10 6.25 7.88 24.08
C GLU A 10 6.15 6.75 23.07
N LYS A 11 6.80 5.62 23.38
CA LYS A 11 6.68 4.42 22.54
C LYS A 11 5.19 4.09 22.46
N ALA A 12 4.67 3.96 21.24
CA ALA A 12 3.29 3.58 21.04
C ALA A 12 2.97 2.34 21.90
N PRO A 13 1.83 2.32 22.62
CA PRO A 13 1.47 1.23 23.53
C PRO A 13 1.22 -0.11 22.80
N VAL A 14 1.22 -0.08 21.47
CA VAL A 14 0.96 -1.22 20.59
C VAL A 14 2.29 -1.86 20.15
N GLY A 15 2.45 -3.14 20.44
CA GLY A 15 3.59 -3.93 19.96
C GLY A 15 3.63 -4.07 18.44
N GLU A 16 4.76 -4.52 17.88
CA GLU A 16 4.96 -4.65 16.42
C GLU A 16 3.88 -5.49 15.74
N ARG A 17 3.44 -6.59 16.38
CA ARG A 17 2.34 -7.43 15.88
C ARG A 17 1.03 -6.64 15.76
N GLY A 18 0.72 -5.79 16.73
CA GLY A 18 -0.50 -4.99 16.72
C GLY A 18 -0.48 -3.94 15.59
N LYS A 19 0.69 -3.39 15.26
CA LYS A 19 0.84 -2.46 14.12
C LYS A 19 0.58 -3.17 12.78
N PHE A 20 1.09 -4.38 12.60
CA PHE A 20 0.79 -5.18 11.41
C PHE A 20 -0.69 -5.55 11.34
N ILE A 21 -1.29 -6.01 12.44
CA ILE A 21 -2.72 -6.33 12.51
C ILE A 21 -3.56 -5.11 12.12
N PHE A 22 -3.22 -3.92 12.61
CA PHE A 22 -3.88 -2.68 12.23
C PHE A 22 -3.82 -2.42 10.72
N LEU A 23 -2.63 -2.50 10.11
CA LEU A 23 -2.44 -2.26 8.67
C LEU A 23 -3.18 -3.29 7.80
N PHE A 24 -3.13 -4.57 8.19
CA PHE A 24 -3.90 -5.62 7.51
C PHE A 24 -5.40 -5.37 7.66
N SER A 25 -5.87 -5.04 8.87
CA SER A 25 -7.29 -4.76 9.11
C SER A 25 -7.80 -3.59 8.26
N PHE A 26 -6.98 -2.56 8.07
CA PHE A 26 -7.30 -1.42 7.21
C PHE A 26 -7.45 -1.84 5.74
N GLY A 27 -6.47 -2.57 5.19
CA GLY A 27 -6.56 -3.06 3.81
C GLY A 27 -7.74 -4.02 3.59
N THR A 28 -8.00 -4.92 4.55
CA THR A 28 -9.16 -5.82 4.50
C THR A 28 -10.48 -5.06 4.60
N ALA A 29 -10.56 -4.01 5.43
CA ALA A 29 -11.76 -3.18 5.53
C ALA A 29 -12.09 -2.48 4.20
N LEU A 30 -11.08 -2.00 3.45
CA LEU A 30 -11.28 -1.45 2.11
C LEU A 30 -11.81 -2.49 1.13
N CYS A 31 -11.27 -3.71 1.14
CA CYS A 31 -11.78 -4.80 0.32
C CYS A 31 -13.24 -5.14 0.66
N LEU A 32 -13.55 -5.28 1.95
CA LEU A 32 -14.92 -5.57 2.41
C LEU A 32 -15.89 -4.48 1.96
N PHE A 33 -15.52 -3.21 2.14
CA PHE A 33 -16.31 -2.09 1.65
C PHE A 33 -16.54 -2.18 0.14
N GLY A 34 -15.51 -2.50 -0.64
CA GLY A 34 -15.65 -2.69 -2.08
C GLY A 34 -16.62 -3.82 -2.46
N PHE A 35 -16.59 -4.95 -1.75
CA PHE A 35 -17.54 -6.05 -1.94
C PHE A 35 -18.99 -5.71 -1.57
N PHE A 36 -19.21 -4.76 -0.66
CA PHE A 36 -20.57 -4.26 -0.36
C PHE A 36 -21.14 -3.37 -1.47
N GLN A 37 -20.30 -2.75 -2.31
CA GLN A 37 -20.76 -1.79 -3.31
C GLN A 37 -21.20 -2.42 -4.64
N ALA A 38 -20.74 -3.61 -4.97
CA ALA A 38 -21.11 -4.25 -6.23
C ALA A 38 -21.03 -5.79 -6.15
N PRO A 39 -21.79 -6.51 -7.00
CA PRO A 39 -21.64 -7.96 -7.13
C PRO A 39 -20.21 -8.38 -7.51
N VAL A 40 -19.77 -9.53 -7.00
CA VAL A 40 -18.43 -10.08 -7.26
C VAL A 40 -18.07 -10.16 -8.76
N PRO A 41 -18.98 -10.56 -9.67
CA PRO A 41 -18.66 -10.59 -11.10
C PRO A 41 -18.34 -9.22 -11.69
N GLU A 42 -19.04 -8.17 -11.25
CA GLU A 42 -18.80 -6.79 -11.70
C GLU A 42 -17.47 -6.26 -11.15
N ILE A 43 -17.16 -6.58 -9.90
CA ILE A 43 -15.87 -6.25 -9.29
C ILE A 43 -14.73 -6.93 -10.05
N ALA A 44 -14.86 -8.21 -10.37
CA ALA A 44 -13.84 -8.94 -11.11
C ALA A 44 -13.62 -8.36 -12.51
N ALA A 45 -14.70 -8.03 -13.23
CA ALA A 45 -14.61 -7.36 -14.53
C ALA A 45 -14.00 -5.95 -14.39
N GLY A 46 -14.37 -5.20 -13.36
CA GLY A 46 -13.83 -3.88 -13.06
C GLY A 46 -12.34 -3.90 -12.72
N LEU A 47 -11.89 -4.90 -11.94
CA LEU A 47 -10.48 -5.12 -11.62
C LEU A 47 -9.67 -5.45 -12.89
N LEU A 48 -10.22 -6.30 -13.77
CA LEU A 48 -9.57 -6.59 -15.05
C LEU A 48 -9.42 -5.33 -15.90
N ARG A 49 -10.46 -4.49 -15.99
CA ARG A 49 -10.39 -3.20 -16.69
C ARG A 49 -9.32 -2.30 -16.08
N ILE A 50 -9.31 -2.14 -14.76
CA ILE A 50 -8.28 -1.37 -14.03
C ILE A 50 -6.86 -1.87 -14.32
N MET A 51 -6.67 -3.18 -14.46
CA MET A 51 -5.36 -3.77 -14.73
C MET A 51 -4.90 -3.62 -16.20
N THR A 52 -5.84 -3.48 -17.13
CA THR A 52 -5.55 -3.33 -18.57
C THR A 52 -5.57 -1.89 -19.06
N GLU A 53 -6.18 -0.99 -18.31
CA GLU A 53 -6.27 0.44 -18.65
C GLU A 53 -4.87 1.08 -18.57
N PRO A 54 -4.50 1.96 -19.51
CA PRO A 54 -3.28 2.75 -19.39
C PRO A 54 -3.35 3.68 -18.17
N ASP A 55 -2.49 3.42 -17.18
CA ASP A 55 -2.45 4.20 -15.93
C ASP A 55 -1.86 5.60 -16.18
N TYR A 56 -2.73 6.61 -16.24
CA TYR A 56 -2.33 8.02 -16.15
C TYR A 56 -2.59 8.51 -14.72
N LEU A 57 -1.76 9.40 -14.16
CA LEU A 57 -1.95 9.88 -12.77
C LEU A 57 -3.31 10.58 -12.52
N ILE A 58 -4.07 10.90 -13.58
CA ILE A 58 -5.40 11.53 -13.55
C ILE A 58 -6.52 10.48 -13.74
N SER A 59 -6.21 9.23 -14.09
CA SER A 59 -7.23 8.19 -14.32
C SER A 59 -7.88 7.77 -13.00
N ASP A 60 -9.15 8.12 -12.82
CA ASP A 60 -9.94 7.73 -11.66
C ASP A 60 -10.46 6.30 -11.82
N TYR A 61 -9.96 5.36 -11.03
CA TYR A 61 -10.38 3.96 -11.10
C TYR A 61 -11.85 3.75 -10.69
N MET A 62 -12.46 4.67 -9.94
CA MET A 62 -13.90 4.61 -9.69
C MET A 62 -14.68 4.81 -10.99
N SER A 63 -14.17 5.64 -11.91
CA SER A 63 -14.78 5.86 -13.22
C SER A 63 -14.53 4.69 -14.20
N VAL A 64 -13.35 4.05 -14.11
CA VAL A 64 -12.93 2.97 -15.04
C VAL A 64 -13.54 1.62 -14.65
N GLY A 65 -13.36 1.22 -13.40
CA GLY A 65 -13.76 -0.11 -12.89
C GLY A 65 -14.99 -0.11 -11.99
N GLY A 66 -15.52 1.07 -11.65
CA GLY A 66 -16.58 1.22 -10.66
C GLY A 66 -16.04 1.32 -9.23
N THR A 67 -16.87 1.85 -8.33
CA THR A 67 -16.50 2.09 -6.92
C THR A 67 -16.07 0.80 -6.21
N GLY A 68 -16.80 -0.31 -6.41
CA GLY A 68 -16.46 -1.59 -5.80
C GLY A 68 -15.06 -2.09 -6.19
N ALA A 69 -14.75 -2.13 -7.49
CA ALA A 69 -13.45 -2.57 -7.99
C ALA A 69 -12.30 -1.66 -7.55
N ALA A 70 -12.52 -0.34 -7.51
CA ALA A 70 -11.51 0.62 -7.07
C ALA A 70 -11.12 0.41 -5.60
N PHE A 71 -12.10 0.22 -4.71
CA PHE A 71 -11.85 -0.07 -3.29
C PHE A 71 -11.22 -1.45 -3.06
N VAL A 72 -11.62 -2.48 -3.82
CA VAL A 72 -10.98 -3.79 -3.77
C VAL A 72 -9.52 -3.70 -4.27
N ASN A 73 -9.24 -2.98 -5.35
CA ASN A 73 -7.87 -2.76 -5.82
C ASN A 73 -7.04 -2.08 -4.72
N SER A 74 -7.55 -1.00 -4.14
CA SER A 74 -6.86 -0.26 -3.08
C SER A 74 -6.56 -1.12 -1.85
N GLY A 75 -7.56 -1.89 -1.40
CA GLY A 75 -7.38 -2.83 -0.29
C GLY A 75 -6.36 -3.93 -0.59
N LEU A 76 -6.40 -4.53 -1.78
CA LEU A 76 -5.46 -5.56 -2.20
C LEU A 76 -4.02 -5.04 -2.29
N VAL A 77 -3.82 -3.86 -2.89
CA VAL A 77 -2.50 -3.21 -2.97
C VAL A 77 -1.98 -2.89 -1.56
N THR A 78 -2.84 -2.40 -0.66
CA THR A 78 -2.50 -2.13 0.74
C THR A 78 -2.07 -3.40 1.48
N VAL A 79 -2.82 -4.50 1.33
CA VAL A 79 -2.48 -5.81 1.91
C VAL A 79 -1.19 -6.35 1.33
N LEU A 80 -0.95 -6.17 0.03
CA LEU A 80 0.28 -6.59 -0.64
C LEU A 80 1.51 -5.90 -0.05
N PHE A 81 1.51 -4.57 0.01
CA PHE A 81 2.65 -3.82 0.56
C PHE A 81 2.85 -4.07 2.06
N THR A 82 1.76 -4.25 2.82
CA THR A 82 1.84 -4.67 4.23
C THR A 82 2.49 -6.05 4.35
N SER A 83 2.14 -6.98 3.46
CA SER A 83 2.73 -8.32 3.40
C SER A 83 4.22 -8.28 3.04
N ILE A 84 4.63 -7.38 2.13
CA ILE A 84 6.04 -7.16 1.80
C ILE A 84 6.83 -6.68 3.03
N LEU A 85 6.29 -5.73 3.80
CA LEU A 85 6.94 -5.29 5.05
C LEU A 85 7.05 -6.42 6.08
N ALA A 86 6.02 -7.25 6.19
CA ALA A 86 5.99 -8.38 7.10
C ALA A 86 7.01 -9.45 6.70
N PHE A 87 7.09 -9.77 5.40
CA PHE A 87 8.04 -10.73 4.85
C PHE A 87 9.50 -10.27 5.04
N LEU A 88 9.76 -8.99 4.83
CA LEU A 88 11.07 -8.37 5.06
C LEU A 88 11.41 -8.15 6.55
N ARG A 89 10.49 -8.49 7.47
CA ARG A 89 10.62 -8.32 8.93
C ARG A 89 11.02 -6.89 9.32
N ILE A 90 10.46 -5.90 8.62
CA ILE A 90 10.75 -4.48 8.88
C ILE A 90 10.01 -4.03 10.13
N HIS A 91 10.71 -3.29 11.00
CA HIS A 91 10.09 -2.62 12.15
C HIS A 91 9.18 -1.48 11.69
N ILE A 92 7.92 -1.50 12.11
CA ILE A 92 6.93 -0.51 11.70
C ILE A 92 7.15 0.80 12.48
N ARG A 93 7.56 1.82 11.72
CA ARG A 93 7.74 3.20 12.18
C ARG A 93 6.65 4.09 11.59
N GLY A 94 6.59 5.35 12.02
CA GLY A 94 5.64 6.32 11.47
C GLY A 94 5.75 6.46 9.94
N ILE A 95 6.98 6.41 9.39
CA ILE A 95 7.22 6.42 7.95
C ILE A 95 6.57 5.19 7.28
N SER A 96 6.68 4.00 7.85
CA SER A 96 6.08 2.78 7.28
C SER A 96 4.55 2.88 7.19
N ILE A 97 3.93 3.43 8.23
CA ILE A 97 2.48 3.65 8.26
C ILE A 97 2.11 4.69 7.20
N ALA A 98 2.78 5.85 7.19
CA ALA A 98 2.54 6.90 6.21
C ALA A 98 2.68 6.38 4.78
N SER A 99 3.75 5.61 4.47
CA SER A 99 3.95 5.00 3.16
C SER A 99 2.78 4.08 2.76
N ILE A 100 2.26 3.26 3.67
CA ILE A 100 1.10 2.39 3.36
C ILE A 100 -0.17 3.20 3.10
N PHE A 101 -0.45 4.23 3.89
CA PHE A 101 -1.61 5.11 3.64
C PHE A 101 -1.47 5.86 2.31
N THR A 102 -0.26 6.29 1.96
CA THR A 102 0.04 6.92 0.68
C THR A 102 -0.20 5.96 -0.49
N VAL A 103 0.28 4.71 -0.39
CA VAL A 103 0.00 3.64 -1.35
C VAL A 103 -1.51 3.42 -1.50
N ALA A 104 -2.23 3.32 -0.38
CA ALA A 104 -3.68 3.13 -0.39
C ALA A 104 -4.40 4.28 -1.10
N GLY A 105 -3.98 5.54 -0.89
CA GLY A 105 -4.54 6.70 -1.60
C GLY A 105 -4.24 6.68 -3.10
N PHE A 106 -2.98 6.45 -3.49
CA PHE A 106 -2.60 6.46 -4.91
C PHE A 106 -3.14 5.26 -5.70
N SER A 107 -3.51 4.17 -5.03
CA SER A 107 -4.16 3.03 -5.66
C SER A 107 -5.57 3.29 -6.20
N PHE A 108 -6.14 4.48 -5.96
CA PHE A 108 -7.35 4.95 -6.65
C PHE A 108 -7.08 5.65 -7.98
N PHE A 109 -5.83 6.09 -8.23
CA PHE A 109 -5.47 7.02 -9.31
C PHE A 109 -4.34 6.51 -10.22
N GLY A 110 -4.23 5.20 -10.42
CA GLY A 110 -3.22 4.63 -11.33
C GLY A 110 -2.21 3.67 -10.71
N LYS A 111 -2.39 3.24 -9.45
CA LYS A 111 -1.65 2.07 -8.90
C LYS A 111 -2.53 0.83 -8.83
N ASN A 112 -2.26 -0.13 -9.68
CA ASN A 112 -2.87 -1.46 -9.65
C ASN A 112 -1.85 -2.55 -9.26
N LEU A 113 -2.38 -3.76 -9.04
CA LEU A 113 -1.60 -4.95 -8.67
C LEU A 113 -0.52 -5.35 -9.68
N LEU A 114 -0.65 -5.01 -10.97
CA LEU A 114 0.37 -5.32 -11.97
C LEU A 114 1.49 -4.29 -11.96
N ASN A 115 1.13 -3.01 -11.96
CA ASN A 115 2.05 -1.89 -12.12
C ASN A 115 3.06 -1.80 -10.95
N VAL A 116 2.61 -2.13 -9.74
CA VAL A 116 3.43 -2.16 -8.53
C VAL A 116 4.68 -3.04 -8.68
N TRP A 117 4.58 -4.18 -9.38
CA TRP A 117 5.73 -5.08 -9.55
C TRP A 117 6.84 -4.46 -10.38
N PHE A 118 6.50 -3.68 -11.41
CA PHE A 118 7.50 -2.99 -12.23
C PHE A 118 8.24 -1.92 -11.43
N ILE A 119 7.53 -1.20 -10.56
CA ILE A 119 8.16 -0.21 -9.65
C ILE A 119 9.10 -0.91 -8.67
N LEU A 120 8.64 -2.00 -8.01
CA LEU A 120 9.46 -2.79 -7.10
C LEU A 120 10.70 -3.35 -7.81
N ALA A 121 10.55 -3.88 -9.03
CA ALA A 121 11.64 -4.40 -9.84
C ALA A 121 12.65 -3.31 -10.22
N GLY A 122 12.17 -2.11 -10.58
CA GLY A 122 13.02 -0.95 -10.89
C GLY A 122 13.86 -0.52 -9.69
N VAL A 123 13.26 -0.40 -8.50
CA VAL A 123 13.99 -0.06 -7.27
C VAL A 123 14.95 -1.17 -6.87
N TRP A 124 14.57 -2.44 -7.06
CA TRP A 124 15.47 -3.57 -6.82
C TRP A 124 16.69 -3.54 -7.74
N LEU A 125 16.48 -3.28 -9.04
CA LEU A 125 17.57 -3.14 -10.01
C LEU A 125 18.49 -1.97 -9.65
N TYR A 126 17.91 -0.84 -9.25
CA TYR A 126 18.67 0.32 -8.79
C TYR A 126 19.55 -0.02 -7.57
N ALA A 127 18.98 -0.69 -6.57
CA ALA A 127 19.74 -1.12 -5.39
C ALA A 127 20.89 -2.07 -5.76
N ARG A 128 20.68 -2.96 -6.73
CA ARG A 128 21.71 -3.88 -7.25
C ARG A 128 22.85 -3.14 -7.95
N VAL A 129 22.54 -2.13 -8.78
CA VAL A 129 23.53 -1.30 -9.46
C VAL A 129 24.36 -0.50 -8.46
N GLN A 130 23.71 0.06 -7.42
CA GLN A 130 24.39 0.82 -6.37
C GLN A 130 25.11 -0.06 -5.34
N LYS A 131 25.00 -1.40 -5.43
CA LYS A 131 25.58 -2.36 -4.49
C LYS A 131 25.16 -2.12 -3.04
N GLU A 132 23.94 -1.64 -2.84
CA GLU A 132 23.36 -1.30 -1.54
C GLU A 132 22.18 -2.24 -1.22
N PRO A 133 21.87 -2.51 0.05
CA PRO A 133 20.77 -3.40 0.40
C PRO A 133 19.42 -2.79 0.02
N PHE A 134 18.56 -3.58 -0.64
CA PHE A 134 17.22 -3.17 -1.08
C PHE A 134 16.35 -2.57 0.04
N LEU A 135 16.51 -3.06 1.27
CA LEU A 135 15.83 -2.56 2.47
C LEU A 135 16.00 -1.04 2.69
N LYS A 136 17.10 -0.45 2.21
CA LYS A 136 17.35 0.99 2.29
C LYS A 136 16.38 1.80 1.43
N PHE A 137 15.92 1.23 0.33
CA PHE A 137 15.08 1.88 -0.68
C PHE A 137 13.62 1.42 -0.64
N ILE A 138 13.25 0.57 0.33
CA ILE A 138 11.91 -0.04 0.38
C ILE A 138 10.78 1.01 0.38
N TYR A 139 10.92 2.09 1.15
CA TYR A 139 9.90 3.14 1.22
C TYR A 139 9.84 4.03 -0.02
N ILE A 140 10.88 4.01 -0.87
CA ILE A 140 10.87 4.71 -2.17
C ILE A 140 10.09 3.89 -3.19
N ALA A 141 10.00 2.57 -2.98
CA ALA A 141 9.26 1.66 -3.84
C ALA A 141 7.75 1.61 -3.54
N PHE A 142 7.29 2.35 -2.54
CA PHE A 142 5.89 2.45 -2.09
C PHE A 142 5.25 3.67 -2.73
#